data_AF-A0A537G4B4-F1
#
_entry.id   AF-A0A537G4B4-F1
#
_cell.length_a   1.000
_cell.length_b   1.000
_cell.length_c   1.000
_cell.angle_alpha   90.00
_cell.angle_beta   90.00
_cell.angle_gamma   90.00
#
_symmetry.space_group_name_H-M   'P 1'
#
loop_
_entity.id
_entity.type
_entity.pdbx_description
1 polymer ?
#
loop_
_entity_poly.entity_id
_entity_poly.type
_entity_poly.pdbx_seq_one_letter_code
_entity_poly.pdbx_strand_id
1 'polypeptide(L)'
;MYNSKVLLILLASLTLLAIATVPAHAYGREQWQTTFSFNCNASISFCSGFGFWGWCAFGGSAPDGLSGSTGDCQITLYNFNGKLGEPAYGPTHLTVDYSHWFITTGSMGFPTRPDLVSFWGTGTVSAVGPGTSVLFPGASFPVAFGCPSGALFFLCDTGIPAVPGHYAWSDIPFLPFIPPQPGLEYHIQVTHIPA
;
A
#
# COMPACT_ATOMS: atom_id res chain seq x y z
N MET A 1 7.50 45.10 12.60
CA MET A 1 7.23 45.16 11.14
C MET A 1 7.65 43.82 10.56
N TYR A 2 6.70 42.92 10.26
CA TYR A 2 7.05 41.62 9.69
C TYR A 2 7.49 41.79 8.24
N ASN A 3 8.61 41.15 7.88
CA ASN A 3 9.23 41.26 6.57
C ASN A 3 8.31 40.59 5.53
N SER A 4 7.86 41.33 4.52
CA SER A 4 6.87 40.89 3.52
C SER A 4 7.22 39.54 2.87
N LYS A 5 8.53 39.24 2.74
CA LYS A 5 9.04 37.96 2.23
C LYS A 5 8.74 36.77 3.15
N VAL A 6 8.78 36.95 4.46
CA VAL A 6 8.49 35.89 5.45
C VAL A 6 7.00 35.55 5.46
N LEU A 7 6.13 36.56 5.29
CA LEU A 7 4.70 36.36 5.18
C LEU A 7 4.33 35.58 3.91
N LEU A 8 4.96 35.91 2.78
CA LEU A 8 4.77 35.18 1.51
C LEU A 8 5.23 33.72 1.58
N ILE A 9 6.36 33.43 2.25
CA ILE A 9 6.83 32.05 2.44
C ILE A 9 5.85 31.27 3.33
N LEU A 10 5.38 31.86 4.43
CA LEU A 10 4.39 31.23 5.31
C LEU A 10 3.07 30.94 4.58
N LEU A 11 2.57 31.89 3.78
CA LEU A 11 1.37 31.71 2.97
C LEU A 11 1.56 30.61 1.91
N ALA A 12 2.70 30.58 1.22
CA ALA A 12 3.02 29.54 0.25
C ALA A 12 3.18 28.15 0.90
N SER A 13 3.69 28.10 2.13
CA SER A 13 3.83 26.85 2.91
C SER A 13 2.45 26.33 3.35
N LEU A 14 1.57 27.24 3.78
CA LEU A 14 0.19 26.90 4.15
C LEU A 14 -0.63 26.40 2.95
N THR A 15 -0.45 27.01 1.77
CA THR A 15 -1.14 26.54 0.56
C THR A 15 -0.61 25.19 0.08
N LEU A 16 0.70 24.93 0.17
CA LEU A 16 1.23 23.59 -0.13
C LEU A 16 0.69 22.53 0.85
N LEU A 17 0.58 22.84 2.15
CA LEU A 17 -0.03 21.94 3.13
C LEU A 17 -1.51 21.69 2.83
N ALA A 18 -2.26 22.70 2.40
CA ALA A 18 -3.70 22.57 2.10
C ALA A 18 -3.99 21.74 0.83
N ILE A 19 -3.08 21.75 -0.15
CA ILE A 19 -3.24 20.98 -1.39
C ILE A 19 -2.86 19.50 -1.17
N ALA A 20 -1.91 19.23 -0.28
CA ALA A 20 -1.52 17.86 0.10
C ALA A 20 -2.63 17.11 0.88
N THR A 21 -3.64 17.82 1.40
CA THR A 21 -4.76 17.25 2.16
C THR A 21 -6.02 17.05 1.33
N VAL A 22 -6.03 17.37 0.04
CA VAL A 22 -7.20 17.08 -0.81
C VAL A 22 -7.13 15.59 -1.14
N PRO A 23 -8.03 14.74 -0.60
CA PRO A 23 -8.08 13.35 -1.00
C PRO A 23 -8.21 13.31 -2.52
N ALA A 24 -7.44 12.44 -3.17
CA ALA A 24 -7.60 12.22 -4.60
C ALA A 24 -8.99 11.63 -4.84
N HIS A 25 -10.00 12.49 -5.02
CA HIS A 25 -11.34 12.11 -5.45
C HIS A 25 -11.31 11.74 -6.95
N ALA A 26 -10.34 10.94 -7.38
CA ALA A 26 -10.29 10.44 -8.73
C ALA A 26 -11.51 9.54 -9.02
N TYR A 27 -12.11 8.94 -7.98
CA TYR A 27 -13.21 7.97 -8.11
C TYR A 27 -14.30 8.10 -7.03
N GLY A 28 -15.05 9.21 -6.97
CA GLY A 28 -16.33 9.25 -6.22
C GLY A 28 -16.25 8.92 -4.70
N ARG A 29 -17.26 8.19 -4.18
CA ARG A 29 -17.49 7.83 -2.75
C ARG A 29 -16.50 6.79 -2.21
N GLU A 30 -15.20 7.03 -2.30
CA GLU A 30 -14.21 6.19 -1.62
C GLU A 30 -14.12 6.58 -0.15
N GLN A 31 -14.50 5.64 0.72
CA GLN A 31 -14.49 5.87 2.17
C GLN A 31 -13.12 5.62 2.78
N TRP A 32 -12.32 4.73 2.21
CA TRP A 32 -11.00 4.43 2.73
C TRP A 32 -9.94 4.78 1.71
N GLN A 33 -8.91 5.49 2.15
CA GLN A 33 -7.76 5.85 1.34
C GLN A 33 -6.51 5.48 2.09
N THR A 34 -5.60 4.80 1.40
CA THR A 34 -4.39 4.29 1.99
C THR A 34 -3.21 4.60 1.09
N THR A 35 -2.10 4.99 1.69
CA THR A 35 -0.81 5.07 1.00
C THR A 35 0.17 4.23 1.77
N PHE A 36 1.08 3.57 1.06
CA PHE A 36 2.06 2.71 1.68
C PHE A 36 3.38 2.77 0.94
N SER A 37 4.46 2.60 1.70
CA SER A 37 5.80 2.48 1.17
C SER A 37 6.61 1.51 2.01
N PHE A 38 7.53 0.83 1.35
CA PHE A 38 8.51 -0.03 1.95
C PHE A 38 9.82 0.11 1.19
N ASN A 39 10.90 0.17 1.93
CA ASN A 39 12.24 0.09 1.41
C ASN A 39 13.08 -0.79 2.33
N CYS A 40 13.80 -1.74 1.74
CA CYS A 40 14.82 -2.51 2.43
C CYS A 40 16.14 -2.40 1.67
N ASN A 41 16.98 -1.50 2.14
CA ASN A 41 18.39 -1.41 1.81
C ASN A 41 19.26 -1.77 3.03
N ALA A 42 18.80 -2.74 3.80
CA ALA A 42 19.55 -3.32 4.90
C ALA A 42 20.30 -4.57 4.43
N SER A 43 21.39 -4.94 5.12
CA SER A 43 22.22 -6.12 4.84
C SER A 43 21.52 -7.45 5.16
N ILE A 44 20.20 -7.51 5.01
CA ILE A 44 19.37 -8.67 5.32
C ILE A 44 19.03 -9.39 4.02
N SER A 45 19.35 -10.69 3.97
CA SER A 45 19.31 -11.48 2.75
C SER A 45 17.93 -11.59 2.09
N PHE A 46 16.82 -11.47 2.83
CA PHE A 46 15.48 -11.69 2.27
C PHE A 46 14.87 -10.47 1.60
N CYS A 47 15.32 -9.24 1.90
CA CYS A 47 14.75 -8.01 1.35
C CYS A 47 15.77 -7.02 0.79
N SER A 48 17.06 -7.35 0.79
CA SER A 48 18.13 -6.47 0.30
C SER A 48 17.85 -5.93 -1.10
N GLY A 49 17.62 -4.62 -1.17
CA GLY A 49 17.31 -3.87 -2.39
C GLY A 49 15.82 -3.80 -2.74
N PHE A 50 14.96 -4.63 -2.13
CA PHE A 50 13.52 -4.68 -2.41
C PHE A 50 12.82 -3.45 -1.85
N GLY A 51 11.91 -2.89 -2.63
CA GLY A 51 11.05 -1.80 -2.20
C GLY A 51 9.73 -1.80 -2.96
N PHE A 52 8.73 -1.18 -2.36
CA PHE A 52 7.49 -0.89 -3.04
C PHE A 52 6.90 0.41 -2.53
N TRP A 53 6.07 1.05 -3.34
CA TRP A 53 5.18 2.09 -2.88
C TRP A 53 3.89 2.02 -3.67
N GLY A 54 2.84 2.57 -3.10
CA GLY A 54 1.55 2.54 -3.74
C GLY A 54 0.48 3.20 -2.91
N TRP A 55 -0.72 3.05 -3.40
CA TRP A 55 -1.93 3.48 -2.73
C TRP A 55 -3.06 2.52 -3.06
N CYS A 56 -4.04 2.47 -2.16
CA CYS A 56 -5.32 1.84 -2.41
C CYS A 56 -6.44 2.78 -1.97
N ALA A 57 -7.53 2.79 -2.70
CA ALA A 57 -8.76 3.42 -2.29
C ALA A 57 -9.91 2.41 -2.35
N PHE A 58 -10.73 2.39 -1.30
CA PHE A 58 -11.86 1.47 -1.17
C PHE A 58 -13.15 2.26 -1.01
N GLY A 59 -14.12 1.94 -1.86
CA GLY A 59 -15.37 2.65 -2.00
C GLY A 59 -16.57 1.71 -2.06
N GLY A 60 -17.75 2.30 -2.24
CA GLY A 60 -18.99 1.54 -2.29
C GLY A 60 -19.30 0.83 -0.98
N SER A 61 -18.87 1.43 0.16
CA SER A 61 -19.05 0.81 1.47
C SER A 61 -20.52 0.47 1.75
N ALA A 62 -20.75 -0.70 2.33
CA ALA A 62 -21.98 -1.06 2.99
C ALA A 62 -22.25 -0.13 4.19
N PRO A 63 -23.50 -0.07 4.70
CA PRO A 63 -23.86 0.83 5.80
C PRO A 63 -23.05 0.65 7.10
N ASP A 64 -22.47 -0.54 7.32
CA ASP A 64 -21.61 -0.83 8.47
C ASP A 64 -20.15 -0.34 8.28
N GLY A 65 -19.78 0.07 7.06
CA GLY A 65 -18.42 0.47 6.71
C GLY A 65 -17.40 -0.68 6.69
N LEU A 66 -17.85 -1.93 6.80
CA LEU A 66 -16.97 -3.10 6.94
C LEU A 66 -16.72 -3.85 5.63
N SER A 67 -17.42 -3.49 4.56
CA SER A 67 -17.24 -4.07 3.22
C SER A 67 -17.68 -3.08 2.16
N GLY A 68 -17.31 -3.32 0.90
CA GLY A 68 -17.76 -2.52 -0.22
C GLY A 68 -17.49 -3.17 -1.58
N SER A 69 -17.99 -2.52 -2.62
CA SER A 69 -18.08 -3.11 -3.97
C SER A 69 -17.06 -2.56 -4.97
N THR A 70 -16.22 -1.61 -4.57
CA THR A 70 -15.22 -1.00 -5.46
C THR A 70 -13.94 -0.76 -4.70
N GLY A 71 -12.80 -1.05 -5.32
CA GLY A 71 -11.53 -0.52 -4.87
C GLY A 71 -10.52 -0.48 -6.01
N ASP A 72 -9.58 0.45 -5.93
CA ASP A 72 -8.49 0.64 -6.87
C ASP A 72 -7.18 0.68 -6.08
N CYS A 73 -6.19 -0.10 -6.49
CA CYS A 73 -4.84 0.04 -5.99
C CYS A 73 -3.84 0.17 -7.12
N GLN A 74 -2.86 1.03 -6.90
CA GLN A 74 -1.68 1.16 -7.75
C GLN A 74 -0.45 0.86 -6.92
N ILE A 75 0.32 -0.14 -7.34
CA ILE A 75 1.48 -0.65 -6.59
C ILE A 75 2.68 -0.68 -7.53
N THR A 76 3.76 -0.02 -7.16
CA THR A 76 5.02 -0.16 -7.90
C THR A 76 6.04 -0.87 -7.04
N LEU A 77 6.61 -1.94 -7.58
CA LEU A 77 7.60 -2.78 -6.93
C LEU A 77 8.96 -2.62 -7.62
N TYR A 78 10.01 -2.65 -6.81
CA TYR A 78 11.38 -2.48 -7.23
C TYR A 78 12.24 -3.61 -6.69
N ASN A 79 13.11 -4.11 -7.56
CA ASN A 79 14.26 -4.95 -7.25
C ASN A 79 13.97 -6.30 -6.56
N PHE A 80 13.57 -7.30 -7.35
CA PHE A 80 13.43 -8.70 -6.93
C PHE A 80 14.77 -9.46 -6.93
N ASN A 81 15.77 -8.99 -6.16
CA ASN A 81 17.12 -9.59 -6.08
C ASN A 81 18.02 -9.33 -7.31
N GLY A 82 18.17 -8.06 -7.68
CA GLY A 82 19.31 -7.58 -8.45
C GLY A 82 20.45 -7.14 -7.54
N LYS A 83 21.69 -7.21 -8.04
CA LYS A 83 22.90 -6.74 -7.32
C LYS A 83 22.68 -5.32 -6.76
N LEU A 84 23.37 -5.00 -5.66
CA LEU A 84 23.31 -3.67 -5.02
C LEU A 84 23.50 -2.55 -6.07
N GLY A 85 22.46 -1.76 -6.34
CA GLY A 85 22.48 -0.66 -7.32
C GLY A 85 21.92 -0.97 -8.72
N GLU A 86 21.47 -2.19 -9.02
CA GLU A 86 20.86 -2.55 -10.31
C GLU A 86 19.48 -3.22 -10.11
N PRO A 87 18.37 -2.61 -10.58
CA PRO A 87 17.07 -3.27 -10.55
C PRO A 87 17.07 -4.45 -11.53
N ALA A 88 17.12 -5.70 -11.05
CA ALA A 88 17.08 -6.86 -11.96
C ALA A 88 15.71 -7.08 -12.61
N TYR A 89 14.61 -6.76 -11.90
CA TYR A 89 13.23 -7.02 -12.32
C TYR A 89 12.25 -5.90 -11.91
N GLY A 90 12.71 -4.65 -11.89
CA GLY A 90 11.89 -3.49 -11.57
C GLY A 90 12.21 -2.28 -12.45
N PRO A 91 11.32 -1.27 -12.53
CA PRO A 91 10.04 -1.19 -11.85
C PRO A 91 8.98 -2.14 -12.46
N THR A 92 8.21 -2.80 -11.61
CA THR A 92 6.98 -3.50 -12.02
C THR A 92 5.80 -2.79 -11.40
N HIS A 93 4.85 -2.38 -12.22
CA HIS A 93 3.67 -1.66 -11.80
C HIS A 93 2.46 -2.58 -11.86
N LEU A 94 1.72 -2.67 -10.76
CA LEU A 94 0.48 -3.41 -10.63
C LEU A 94 -0.68 -2.44 -10.53
N THR A 95 -1.73 -2.73 -11.28
CA THR A 95 -3.05 -2.11 -11.15
C THR A 95 -4.00 -3.19 -10.64
N VAL A 96 -4.64 -2.94 -9.50
CA VAL A 96 -5.53 -3.91 -8.85
C VAL A 96 -6.93 -3.30 -8.75
N ASP A 97 -7.88 -3.92 -9.42
CA ASP A 97 -9.29 -3.53 -9.39
C ASP A 97 -10.06 -4.49 -8.48
N TYR A 98 -10.47 -4.03 -7.31
CA TYR A 98 -11.30 -4.80 -6.40
C TYR A 98 -12.76 -4.70 -6.80
N SER A 99 -13.33 -5.86 -7.13
CA SER A 99 -14.78 -6.05 -7.32
C SER A 99 -15.53 -6.17 -5.98
N HIS A 100 -14.81 -6.51 -4.92
CA HIS A 100 -15.34 -6.61 -3.57
C HIS A 100 -14.19 -6.50 -2.56
N TRP A 101 -14.39 -5.74 -1.49
CA TRP A 101 -13.47 -5.67 -0.35
C TRP A 101 -14.23 -5.82 0.96
N PHE A 102 -13.56 -6.28 2.00
CA PHE A 102 -14.10 -6.44 3.34
C PHE A 102 -13.00 -6.34 4.40
N ILE A 103 -13.43 -6.03 5.62
CA ILE A 103 -12.57 -5.93 6.80
C ILE A 103 -12.69 -7.22 7.60
N THR A 104 -11.56 -7.86 7.90
CA THR A 104 -11.53 -9.04 8.78
C THR A 104 -10.29 -9.03 9.66
N THR A 105 -10.34 -9.79 10.75
CA THR A 105 -9.21 -10.00 11.65
C THR A 105 -8.17 -10.93 11.03
N GLY A 106 -6.91 -10.66 11.33
CA GLY A 106 -5.78 -11.43 10.83
C GLY A 106 -5.26 -10.85 9.53
N SER A 107 -3.94 -10.81 9.42
CA SER A 107 -3.23 -10.43 8.21
C SER A 107 -1.83 -11.02 8.21
N MET A 108 -1.35 -11.50 7.07
CA MET A 108 0.05 -11.86 6.89
C MET A 108 0.98 -10.65 6.93
N GLY A 109 0.47 -9.44 6.68
CA GLY A 109 1.22 -8.21 6.90
C GLY A 109 1.55 -7.99 8.37
N PHE A 110 0.70 -8.46 9.29
CA PHE A 110 0.79 -8.23 10.73
C PHE A 110 0.63 -9.54 11.55
N PRO A 111 1.52 -10.53 11.38
CA PRO A 111 1.32 -11.87 11.94
C PRO A 111 1.36 -11.92 13.48
N THR A 112 1.91 -10.87 14.10
CA THR A 112 2.04 -10.71 15.56
C THR A 112 0.90 -9.90 16.19
N ARG A 113 -0.02 -9.36 15.37
CA ARG A 113 -1.20 -8.61 15.80
C ARG A 113 -2.48 -9.27 15.28
N PRO A 114 -2.86 -10.44 15.82
CA PRO A 114 -4.06 -11.17 15.38
C PRO A 114 -5.36 -10.41 15.66
N ASP A 115 -5.31 -9.44 16.57
CA ASP A 115 -6.38 -8.49 16.90
C ASP A 115 -6.58 -7.40 15.84
N LEU A 116 -5.55 -7.12 15.02
CA LEU A 116 -5.61 -6.08 14.02
C LEU A 116 -6.46 -6.52 12.84
N VAL A 117 -7.42 -5.68 12.48
CA VAL A 117 -8.24 -5.86 11.28
C VAL A 117 -7.53 -5.28 10.07
N SER A 118 -7.70 -5.91 8.91
CA SER A 118 -7.06 -5.50 7.65
C SER A 118 -8.04 -5.54 6.48
N PHE A 119 -7.67 -4.89 5.37
CA PHE A 119 -8.45 -4.96 4.13
C PHE A 119 -8.17 -6.24 3.39
N TRP A 120 -9.24 -6.93 3.03
CA TRP A 120 -9.23 -8.12 2.20
C TRP A 120 -10.12 -7.90 0.97
N GLY A 121 -9.93 -8.67 -0.09
CA GLY A 121 -10.80 -8.54 -1.24
C GLY A 121 -10.57 -9.51 -2.39
N THR A 122 -11.41 -9.35 -3.40
CA THR A 122 -11.39 -10.13 -4.64
C THR A 122 -11.51 -9.21 -5.83
N GLY A 123 -10.86 -9.54 -6.93
CA GLY A 123 -10.80 -8.62 -8.06
C GLY A 123 -9.94 -9.11 -9.19
N THR A 124 -9.42 -8.16 -9.96
CA THR A 124 -8.47 -8.39 -11.03
C THR A 124 -7.19 -7.62 -10.82
N VAL A 125 -6.08 -8.17 -11.27
CA VAL A 125 -4.79 -7.49 -11.30
C VAL A 125 -4.28 -7.43 -12.73
N SER A 126 -3.68 -6.31 -13.10
CA SER A 126 -2.86 -6.12 -14.29
C SER A 126 -1.44 -5.79 -13.84
N ALA A 127 -0.44 -6.22 -14.60
CA ALA A 127 0.95 -5.89 -14.31
C ALA A 127 1.69 -5.48 -15.58
N VAL A 128 2.56 -4.48 -15.46
CA VAL A 128 3.45 -4.02 -16.53
C VAL A 128 4.86 -3.81 -16.00
N GLY A 129 5.85 -4.04 -16.87
CA GLY A 129 7.27 -3.84 -16.55
C GLY A 129 8.07 -5.15 -16.43
N PRO A 130 9.40 -5.07 -16.26
CA PRO A 130 10.31 -6.19 -16.43
C PRO A 130 10.13 -7.36 -15.44
N GLY A 131 9.58 -7.11 -14.25
CA GLY A 131 9.30 -8.17 -13.26
C GLY A 131 7.93 -8.81 -13.38
N THR A 132 7.12 -8.41 -14.36
CA THR A 132 5.79 -8.98 -14.61
C THR A 132 5.84 -10.49 -14.80
N SER A 133 6.77 -10.98 -15.63
CA SER A 133 6.94 -12.42 -15.91
C SER A 133 7.48 -13.22 -14.73
N VAL A 134 8.09 -12.56 -13.75
CA VAL A 134 8.58 -13.18 -12.51
C VAL A 134 7.45 -13.29 -11.49
N LEU A 135 6.67 -12.22 -11.31
CA LEU A 135 5.52 -12.18 -10.40
C LEU A 135 4.35 -13.03 -10.89
N PHE A 136 4.15 -13.08 -12.21
CA PHE A 136 3.02 -13.75 -12.85
C PHE A 136 3.51 -14.60 -14.04
N PRO A 137 4.23 -15.71 -13.78
CA PRO A 137 4.81 -16.53 -14.84
C PRO A 137 3.72 -17.10 -15.75
N GLY A 138 3.81 -16.80 -17.05
CA GLY A 138 2.88 -17.29 -18.07
C GLY A 138 1.48 -16.69 -18.02
N ALA A 139 1.24 -15.66 -17.20
CA ALA A 139 -0.06 -15.03 -17.11
C ALA A 139 -0.40 -14.17 -18.33
N SER A 140 -1.70 -14.09 -18.63
CA SER A 140 -2.29 -13.08 -19.52
C SER A 140 -3.17 -12.17 -18.67
N PHE A 141 -3.01 -10.85 -18.82
CA PHE A 141 -3.70 -9.87 -17.99
C PHE A 141 -4.98 -9.32 -18.64
N PRO A 142 -5.98 -8.90 -17.84
CA PRO A 142 -6.02 -8.96 -16.37
C PRO A 142 -6.22 -10.39 -15.83
N VAL A 143 -5.64 -10.68 -14.66
CA VAL A 143 -5.78 -11.96 -13.94
C VAL A 143 -6.74 -11.78 -12.77
N ALA A 144 -7.75 -12.65 -12.66
CA ALA A 144 -8.66 -12.65 -11.53
C ALA A 144 -8.05 -13.31 -10.28
N PHE A 145 -8.37 -12.80 -9.10
CA PHE A 145 -8.00 -13.37 -7.81
C PHE A 145 -9.18 -13.31 -6.83
N GLY A 146 -9.20 -14.21 -5.84
CA GLY A 146 -10.21 -14.16 -4.78
C GLY A 146 -9.83 -14.97 -3.54
N CYS A 147 -10.45 -14.64 -2.40
CA CYS A 147 -10.11 -15.22 -1.11
C CYS A 147 -10.77 -16.59 -0.86
N PRO A 148 -10.08 -17.54 -0.19
CA PRO A 148 -8.66 -17.53 0.17
C PRO A 148 -7.81 -17.85 -1.07
N SER A 149 -7.00 -16.91 -1.57
CA SER A 149 -6.19 -17.16 -2.79
C SER A 149 -4.86 -17.82 -2.46
N GLY A 150 -4.39 -18.65 -3.40
CA GLY A 150 -3.05 -19.24 -3.40
C GLY A 150 -1.95 -18.23 -3.74
N ALA A 151 -1.31 -18.33 -4.90
CA ALA A 151 -0.11 -17.54 -5.25
C ALA A 151 -0.28 -15.99 -5.22
N LEU A 152 -1.52 -15.49 -5.22
CA LEU A 152 -1.85 -14.06 -5.14
C LEU A 152 -2.46 -13.67 -3.78
N PHE A 153 -2.03 -14.35 -2.72
CA PHE A 153 -2.54 -14.14 -1.39
C PHE A 153 -2.41 -12.68 -0.94
N PHE A 154 -1.35 -11.97 -1.36
CA PHE A 154 -1.06 -10.58 -0.96
C PHE A 154 -1.98 -9.55 -1.65
N LEU A 155 -2.74 -10.00 -2.66
CA LEU A 155 -3.83 -9.21 -3.25
C LEU A 155 -5.17 -9.53 -2.58
N CYS A 156 -5.33 -10.73 -2.02
CA CYS A 156 -6.53 -11.08 -1.25
C CYS A 156 -6.48 -10.50 0.15
N ASP A 157 -5.35 -10.64 0.85
CA ASP A 157 -5.02 -9.98 2.12
C ASP A 157 -4.00 -8.90 1.80
N THR A 158 -4.44 -7.64 1.85
CA THR A 158 -3.60 -6.51 1.44
C THR A 158 -2.43 -6.26 2.37
N GLY A 159 -2.47 -6.79 3.60
CA GLY A 159 -1.51 -6.38 4.62
C GLY A 159 -1.71 -4.95 5.11
N ILE A 160 -2.81 -4.27 4.77
CA ILE A 160 -3.09 -2.88 5.17
C ILE A 160 -4.08 -2.87 6.34
N PRO A 161 -3.78 -2.22 7.48
CA PRO A 161 -4.71 -2.10 8.60
C PRO A 161 -5.98 -1.37 8.17
N ALA A 162 -7.13 -1.92 8.55
CA ALA A 162 -8.42 -1.27 8.32
C ALA A 162 -8.82 -0.39 9.52
N VAL A 163 -7.85 0.38 10.01
CA VAL A 163 -8.03 1.33 11.12
C VAL A 163 -7.33 2.63 10.73
N PRO A 164 -7.98 3.80 10.86
CA PRO A 164 -7.35 5.07 10.54
C PRO A 164 -6.11 5.32 11.41
N GLY A 165 -5.00 5.72 10.79
CA GLY A 165 -3.75 5.92 11.50
C GLY A 165 -2.53 5.95 10.60
N HIS A 166 -1.40 6.25 11.21
CA HIS A 166 -0.08 6.08 10.61
C HIS A 166 0.61 4.88 11.26
N TYR A 167 1.16 3.99 10.45
CA TYR A 167 1.86 2.79 10.89
C TYR A 167 3.28 2.81 10.32
N ALA A 168 4.27 2.62 11.18
CA ALA A 168 5.67 2.50 10.78
C ALA A 168 6.18 1.06 10.97
N TRP A 169 7.41 0.78 10.55
CA TRP A 169 8.07 -0.52 10.76
C TRP A 169 7.98 -1.03 12.21
N SER A 170 8.08 -0.14 13.20
CA SER A 170 7.93 -0.50 14.62
C SER A 170 6.54 -1.04 14.99
N ASP A 171 5.52 -0.67 14.22
CA ASP A 171 4.13 -1.10 14.42
C ASP A 171 3.83 -2.40 13.68
N ILE A 172 4.74 -2.85 12.80
CA ILE A 172 4.65 -4.10 12.04
C ILE A 172 5.76 -5.04 12.48
N PRO A 173 5.52 -5.91 13.48
CA PRO A 173 6.48 -6.92 13.85
C PRO A 173 6.39 -8.06 12.81
N PHE A 174 7.01 -7.85 11.64
CA PHE A 174 7.16 -8.87 10.62
C PHE A 174 8.25 -9.84 11.08
N LEU A 175 7.82 -10.97 11.65
CA LEU A 175 8.63 -11.89 12.46
C LEU A 175 9.32 -11.20 13.67
N PRO A 176 9.30 -11.78 14.87
CA PRO A 176 9.95 -11.18 16.06
C PRO A 176 11.50 -11.11 15.98
N PHE A 177 12.10 -11.37 14.81
CA PHE A 177 13.54 -11.53 14.62
C PHE A 177 14.22 -10.37 13.89
N ILE A 178 13.47 -9.39 13.36
CA ILE A 178 14.06 -8.28 12.59
C ILE A 178 13.86 -6.97 13.36
N PRO A 179 14.83 -6.58 14.21
CA PRO A 179 14.77 -5.30 14.87
C PRO A 179 14.81 -4.15 13.84
N PRO A 180 14.25 -2.97 14.20
CA PRO A 180 14.46 -1.76 13.41
C PRO A 180 15.94 -1.55 13.14
N GLN A 181 16.31 -1.33 11.89
CA GLN A 181 17.69 -1.15 11.48
C GLN A 181 17.81 -0.16 10.33
N PRO A 182 18.94 0.54 10.19
CA PRO A 182 19.15 1.47 9.09
C PRO A 182 18.92 0.81 7.73
N GLY A 183 18.26 1.54 6.84
CA GLY A 183 17.92 1.05 5.50
C GLY A 183 16.63 0.24 5.45
N LEU A 184 15.96 -0.03 6.57
CA LEU A 184 14.65 -0.67 6.60
C LEU A 184 13.59 0.35 7.01
N GLU A 185 12.75 0.74 6.06
CA GLU A 185 11.67 1.71 6.27
C GLU A 185 10.36 1.13 5.74
N TYR A 186 9.30 1.31 6.52
CA TYR A 186 7.96 0.90 6.15
C TYR A 186 6.99 1.91 6.73
N HIS A 187 6.06 2.37 5.89
CA HIS A 187 5.04 3.33 6.29
C HIS A 187 3.71 2.96 5.64
N ILE A 188 2.63 3.03 6.41
CA ILE A 188 1.26 3.08 5.90
C ILE A 188 0.58 4.30 6.50
N GLN A 189 -0.11 5.07 5.67
CA GLN A 189 -1.13 6.00 6.11
C GLN A 189 -2.50 5.45 5.73
N VAL A 190 -3.41 5.37 6.69
CA VAL A 190 -4.81 4.96 6.49
C VAL A 190 -5.71 6.12 6.89
N THR A 191 -6.56 6.54 5.96
CA THR A 191 -7.54 7.60 6.14
C THR A 191 -8.93 7.03 5.89
N HIS A 192 -9.85 7.27 6.81
CA HIS A 192 -11.27 7.01 6.62
C HIS A 192 -11.99 8.34 6.47
N ILE A 193 -12.71 8.51 5.37
CA ILE A 193 -13.55 9.65 5.05
C ILE A 193 -14.97 9.29 5.49
N PRO A 194 -15.50 9.92 6.56
CA PRO A 194 -16.88 9.70 6.97
C PRO A 194 -17.85 10.05 5.84
N ALA A 195 -18.92 9.26 5.73
CA ALA A 195 -20.00 9.48 4.77
C ALA A 195 -20.83 10.73 5.07
#